data_AF-A0A6H1U5A0-F1
#
_entry.id   AF-A0A6H1U5A0-F1
#
_cell.length_a   1.000
_cell.length_b   1.000
_cell.length_c   1.000
_cell.angle_alpha   90.00
_cell.angle_beta   90.00
_cell.angle_gamma   90.00
#
_symmetry.space_group_name_H-M   'P 1'
#
loop_
_entity.id
_entity.type
_entity.pdbx_description
1 polymer ?
#
loop_
_entity_poly.entity_id
_entity_poly.type
_entity_poly.pdbx_seq_one_letter_code
_entity_poly.pdbx_strand_id
1 'polypeptide(L)'
;MPRTSNTAAFDFDDDKFQAPPSEIMPWCQIVNPRYTDNGMTPFGFAISAENATNAGFTPDENWQHVEYEFGDGEIKDLYLTTTPKVIVVRRGPVCIKYRETGELVGRLGDYYDMFMANKVKFKTFTRHLVFLVGEDKKFLHPHPLRLSVSGAAGASFGSCYRLVRSGETPSGFTVELEKAYASFRNQPYVAKNPLFHAHGIYCPFIEAVEKGMGENTALVATTTDYEHPTASNLIDYLIPSNSKESEIICNAFEEYQNFGQDIPKMEEPPKETTPDDGNAYVYEDEFDYAEPPY
;
A
#
# COMPACT_ATOMS: atom_id res chain seq x y z
N MET A 1 30.60 59.08 -15.58
CA MET A 1 31.11 57.70 -15.38
C MET A 1 30.12 56.74 -15.99
N PRO A 2 30.55 55.77 -16.82
CA PRO A 2 29.64 54.76 -17.34
C PRO A 2 29.27 53.79 -16.21
N ARG A 3 27.97 53.48 -16.07
CA ARG A 3 27.52 52.34 -15.26
C ARG A 3 27.97 51.07 -16.00
N THR A 4 28.91 50.35 -15.41
CA THR A 4 29.19 48.96 -15.77
C THR A 4 27.89 48.17 -15.64
N SER A 5 27.39 47.65 -16.76
CA SER A 5 26.32 46.66 -16.76
C SER A 5 26.86 45.41 -16.07
N ASN A 6 26.42 45.16 -14.84
CA ASN A 6 26.51 43.83 -14.25
C ASN A 6 25.59 42.91 -15.06
N THR A 7 26.11 42.33 -16.14
CA THR A 7 25.51 41.15 -16.76
C THR A 7 25.91 39.95 -15.92
N ALA A 8 25.33 39.85 -14.73
CA ALA A 8 25.27 38.56 -14.05
C ALA A 8 24.44 37.64 -14.95
N ALA A 9 25.02 36.50 -15.34
CA ALA A 9 24.30 35.48 -16.08
C ALA A 9 23.38 34.75 -15.11
N PHE A 10 22.09 35.08 -15.14
CA PHE A 10 21.04 34.41 -14.37
C PHE A 10 20.44 33.28 -15.21
N ASP A 11 21.30 32.36 -15.65
CA ASP A 11 20.90 31.21 -16.45
C ASP A 11 20.63 30.04 -15.50
N PHE A 12 19.37 29.93 -15.07
CA PHE A 12 18.85 28.88 -14.18
C PHE A 12 18.06 27.81 -14.96
N ASP A 13 18.11 27.83 -16.29
CA ASP A 13 17.33 26.90 -17.13
C ASP A 13 18.03 25.53 -17.29
N ASP A 14 19.26 25.38 -16.81
CA ASP A 14 19.98 24.11 -16.70
C ASP A 14 19.23 23.13 -15.76
N ASP A 15 19.05 21.89 -16.20
CA ASP A 15 18.32 20.83 -15.49
C ASP A 15 18.81 20.62 -14.04
N LYS A 16 20.07 20.97 -13.73
CA LYS A 16 20.60 20.91 -12.34
C LYS A 16 19.99 21.95 -11.38
N PHE A 17 19.37 23.00 -11.92
CA PHE A 17 18.71 24.08 -11.16
C PHE A 17 17.19 23.98 -11.22
N GLN A 18 16.65 23.16 -12.13
CA GLN A 18 15.24 22.81 -12.10
C GLN A 18 14.99 22.00 -10.82
N ALA A 19 13.90 22.32 -10.11
CA ALA A 19 13.44 21.42 -9.06
C ALA A 19 13.23 20.05 -9.72
N PRO A 20 13.72 18.94 -9.12
CA PRO A 20 13.38 17.62 -9.63
C PRO A 20 11.85 17.59 -9.81
N PRO A 21 11.33 17.09 -10.95
CA PRO A 21 9.90 16.93 -11.14
C PRO A 21 9.41 16.30 -9.85
N SER A 22 8.47 16.93 -9.14
CA SER A 22 8.03 16.47 -7.81
C SER A 22 7.90 14.95 -7.88
N GLU A 23 8.88 14.20 -7.36
CA GLU A 23 9.09 12.83 -7.84
C GLU A 23 7.88 12.05 -7.36
N ILE A 24 6.94 11.81 -8.27
CA ILE A 24 5.77 11.01 -7.96
C ILE A 24 6.36 9.62 -7.80
N MET A 25 6.60 9.26 -6.53
CA MET A 25 7.13 7.96 -6.15
C MET A 25 6.38 6.90 -6.95
N PRO A 26 7.11 6.05 -7.71
CA PRO A 26 6.49 4.99 -8.48
C PRO A 26 5.57 4.17 -7.58
N TRP A 27 4.43 3.78 -8.12
CA TRP A 27 3.36 3.22 -7.31
C TRP A 27 2.82 1.93 -7.90
N CYS A 28 2.25 1.14 -6.99
CA CYS A 28 1.56 -0.10 -7.28
C CYS A 28 0.19 -0.12 -6.60
N GLN A 29 -0.66 -1.05 -7.02
CA GLN A 29 -2.03 -1.16 -6.56
C GLN A 29 -2.49 -2.61 -6.57
N ILE A 30 -3.66 -2.86 -5.98
CA ILE A 30 -4.39 -4.11 -6.18
C ILE A 30 -5.54 -3.80 -7.14
N VAL A 31 -5.57 -4.46 -8.29
CA VAL A 31 -6.64 -4.31 -9.30
C VAL A 31 -7.68 -5.39 -9.13
N ASN A 32 -8.96 -5.00 -9.23
CA ASN A 32 -10.09 -5.90 -9.06
C ASN A 32 -10.41 -6.64 -10.36
N PRO A 33 -10.96 -7.85 -10.29
CA PRO A 33 -11.53 -8.51 -11.45
C PRO A 33 -12.84 -7.85 -11.90
N ARG A 34 -13.21 -8.03 -13.17
CA ARG A 34 -14.54 -7.71 -13.72
C ARG A 34 -15.03 -8.88 -14.55
N TYR A 35 -16.34 -9.10 -14.56
CA TYR A 35 -16.95 -10.03 -15.52
C TYR A 35 -17.07 -9.35 -16.88
N THR A 36 -16.64 -10.05 -17.91
CA THR A 36 -16.77 -9.69 -19.32
C THR A 36 -17.43 -10.84 -20.07
N ASP A 37 -17.80 -10.62 -21.33
CA ASP A 37 -18.35 -11.67 -22.21
C ASP A 37 -17.38 -12.85 -22.38
N ASN A 38 -16.07 -12.62 -22.18
CA ASN A 38 -15.00 -13.63 -22.29
C ASN A 38 -14.59 -14.24 -20.94
N GLY A 39 -15.34 -13.97 -19.88
CA GLY A 39 -15.04 -14.43 -18.52
C GLY A 39 -14.48 -13.31 -17.63
N MET A 40 -13.75 -13.70 -16.59
CA MET A 40 -13.23 -12.78 -15.59
C MET A 40 -11.91 -12.14 -16.05
N THR A 41 -11.77 -10.82 -15.95
CA THR A 41 -10.51 -10.13 -16.23
C THR A 41 -9.42 -10.54 -15.22
N PRO A 42 -8.13 -10.41 -15.59
CA PRO A 42 -7.03 -10.55 -14.63
C PRO A 42 -7.22 -9.66 -13.39
N PHE A 43 -6.66 -10.07 -12.26
CA PHE A 43 -6.75 -9.34 -11.00
C PHE A 43 -5.53 -9.66 -10.13
N GLY A 44 -5.23 -8.81 -9.16
CA GLY A 44 -4.12 -9.05 -8.25
C GLY A 44 -3.31 -7.80 -7.93
N PHE A 45 -2.12 -8.02 -7.41
CA PHE A 45 -1.13 -6.97 -7.20
C PHE A 45 -0.57 -6.56 -8.55
N ALA A 46 -0.56 -5.25 -8.84
CA ALA A 46 -0.20 -4.74 -10.14
C ALA A 46 0.67 -3.48 -10.08
N ILE A 47 1.53 -3.34 -11.06
CA ILE A 47 2.30 -2.14 -11.38
C ILE A 47 2.17 -1.87 -12.88
N SER A 48 1.89 -0.62 -13.28
CA SER A 48 1.82 -0.28 -14.70
C SER A 48 3.20 -0.36 -15.34
N ALA A 49 3.28 -0.62 -16.64
CA ALA A 49 4.55 -0.64 -17.38
C ALA A 49 5.34 0.68 -17.23
N GLU A 50 4.65 1.81 -17.17
CA GLU A 50 5.23 3.13 -16.89
C GLU A 50 5.86 3.19 -15.48
N ASN A 51 5.11 2.83 -14.43
CA ASN A 51 5.64 2.82 -13.07
C ASN A 51 6.76 1.79 -12.89
N ALA A 52 6.66 0.64 -13.56
CA ALA A 52 7.70 -0.38 -13.58
C ALA A 52 9.00 0.16 -14.17
N THR A 53 8.91 0.85 -15.30
CA THR A 53 10.06 1.51 -15.94
C THR A 53 10.66 2.58 -15.01
N ASN A 54 9.83 3.45 -14.44
CA ASN A 54 10.27 4.52 -13.55
C ASN A 54 10.90 3.98 -12.25
N ALA A 55 10.43 2.83 -11.76
CA ALA A 55 10.98 2.18 -10.58
C ALA A 55 12.25 1.37 -10.86
N GLY A 56 12.60 1.09 -12.13
CA GLY A 56 13.61 0.10 -12.48
C GLY A 56 13.20 -1.33 -12.10
N PHE A 57 11.89 -1.62 -12.18
CA PHE A 57 11.32 -2.93 -11.86
C PHE A 57 11.67 -3.97 -12.93
N THR A 58 12.25 -5.08 -12.48
CA THR A 58 12.54 -6.25 -13.31
C THR A 58 11.65 -7.41 -12.85
N PRO A 59 10.54 -7.71 -13.55
CA PRO A 59 9.66 -8.82 -13.18
C PRO A 59 10.37 -10.17 -13.31
N ASP A 60 10.10 -11.07 -12.36
CA ASP A 60 10.46 -12.49 -12.48
C ASP A 60 9.30 -13.30 -13.10
N GLU A 61 9.43 -14.62 -13.14
CA GLU A 61 8.45 -15.53 -13.74
C GLU A 61 7.07 -15.53 -13.05
N ASN A 62 6.97 -15.00 -11.82
CA ASN A 62 5.71 -14.91 -11.08
C ASN A 62 4.83 -13.72 -11.53
N TRP A 63 5.37 -12.82 -12.38
CA TRP A 63 4.66 -11.67 -12.89
C TRP A 63 4.21 -11.87 -14.33
N GLN A 64 2.93 -11.63 -14.58
CA GLN A 64 2.33 -11.71 -15.90
C GLN A 64 2.21 -10.31 -16.48
N HIS A 65 2.58 -10.15 -17.75
CA HIS A 65 2.33 -8.93 -18.50
C HIS A 65 0.96 -9.01 -19.17
N VAL A 66 0.06 -8.09 -18.85
CA VAL A 66 -1.33 -8.09 -19.31
C VAL A 66 -1.77 -6.70 -19.76
N GLU A 67 -2.55 -6.64 -20.82
CA GLU A 67 -3.33 -5.45 -21.16
C GLU A 67 -4.58 -5.44 -20.26
N TYR A 68 -4.78 -4.36 -19.50
CA TYR A 68 -5.85 -4.24 -18.54
C TYR A 68 -6.68 -2.98 -18.82
N GLU A 69 -7.97 -3.18 -19.08
CA GLU A 69 -8.94 -2.09 -19.15
C GLU A 69 -9.43 -1.75 -17.73
N PHE A 70 -9.47 -0.47 -17.38
CA PHE A 70 -10.01 0.05 -16.11
C PHE A 70 -11.51 0.36 -16.21
N GLY A 71 -12.11 0.70 -15.06
CA GLY A 71 -13.55 1.01 -14.95
C GLY A 71 -14.01 2.22 -15.77
N ASP A 72 -13.10 3.12 -16.09
CA ASP A 72 -13.29 4.31 -16.92
C ASP A 72 -13.05 4.05 -18.42
N GLY A 73 -12.70 2.81 -18.79
CA GLY A 73 -12.37 2.41 -20.16
C GLY A 73 -10.91 2.68 -20.56
N GLU A 74 -10.07 3.19 -19.65
CA GLU A 74 -8.65 3.37 -19.92
C GLU A 74 -7.96 2.00 -20.01
N ILE A 75 -7.21 1.76 -21.08
CA ILE A 75 -6.43 0.53 -21.26
C ILE A 75 -4.97 0.82 -20.93
N LYS A 76 -4.37 0.00 -20.05
CA LYS A 76 -2.95 0.07 -19.70
C LYS A 76 -2.30 -1.30 -19.63
N ASP A 77 -1.04 -1.32 -20.00
CA ASP A 77 -0.16 -2.46 -19.76
C ASP A 77 0.24 -2.54 -18.28
N LEU A 78 -0.01 -3.69 -17.67
CA LEU A 78 0.30 -3.99 -16.27
C LEU A 78 1.20 -5.23 -16.16
N TYR A 79 2.12 -5.20 -15.20
CA TYR A 79 2.67 -6.42 -14.60
C TYR A 79 1.82 -6.79 -13.41
N LEU A 80 1.36 -8.04 -13.35
CA LEU A 80 0.37 -8.50 -12.38
C LEU A 80 0.74 -9.86 -11.79
N THR A 81 0.46 -10.04 -10.50
CA THR A 81 0.57 -11.33 -9.80
C THR A 81 -0.50 -11.46 -8.72
N THR A 82 -0.96 -12.69 -8.46
CA THR A 82 -1.87 -13.02 -7.35
C THR A 82 -1.12 -13.48 -6.11
N THR A 83 0.19 -13.69 -6.20
CA THR A 83 1.06 -14.19 -5.12
C THR A 83 2.32 -13.34 -5.00
N PRO A 84 2.19 -12.03 -4.70
CA PRO A 84 3.35 -11.15 -4.60
C PRO A 84 4.17 -11.50 -3.34
N LYS A 85 5.49 -11.29 -3.39
CA LYS A 85 6.36 -11.28 -2.21
C LYS A 85 6.74 -9.85 -1.92
N VAL A 86 6.31 -9.33 -0.77
CA VAL A 86 6.35 -7.90 -0.48
C VAL A 86 6.97 -7.65 0.88
N ILE A 87 7.88 -6.69 0.96
CA ILE A 87 8.31 -6.11 2.23
C ILE A 87 7.56 -4.80 2.44
N VAL A 88 7.00 -4.61 3.64
CA VAL A 88 6.37 -3.35 4.05
C VAL A 88 7.33 -2.59 4.95
N VAL A 89 7.93 -1.52 4.42
CA VAL A 89 8.92 -0.69 5.14
C VAL A 89 8.23 0.30 6.05
N ARG A 90 7.22 1.00 5.53
CA ARG A 90 6.41 1.97 6.28
C ARG A 90 4.94 1.79 5.96
N ARG A 91 4.09 2.10 6.92
CA ARG A 91 2.63 2.17 6.78
C ARG A 91 2.21 3.57 7.19
N GLY A 92 1.51 4.25 6.30
CA GLY A 92 0.88 5.53 6.60
C GLY A 92 -0.39 5.37 7.44
N PRO A 93 -0.98 6.47 7.92
CA PRO A 93 -2.24 6.43 8.64
C PRO A 93 -3.39 5.97 7.73
N VAL A 94 -4.47 5.49 8.35
CA VAL A 94 -5.73 5.28 7.61
C VAL A 94 -6.30 6.66 7.28
N CYS A 95 -6.58 6.87 6.00
CA CYS A 95 -7.08 8.11 5.46
C CYS A 95 -8.49 7.91 4.91
N ILE A 96 -9.26 8.98 4.87
CA ILE A 96 -10.57 9.02 4.22
C ILE A 96 -10.55 9.99 3.05
N LYS A 97 -11.28 9.62 2.00
CA LYS A 97 -11.56 10.46 0.84
C LYS A 97 -13.04 10.40 0.50
N TYR A 98 -13.56 11.40 -0.19
CA TYR A 98 -14.91 11.33 -0.74
C TYR A 98 -15.00 10.20 -1.76
N ARG A 99 -16.06 9.39 -1.68
CA ARG A 99 -16.25 8.24 -2.58
C ARG A 99 -16.48 8.67 -4.02
N GLU A 100 -17.27 9.73 -4.22
CA GLU A 100 -17.63 10.25 -5.55
C GLU A 100 -16.49 10.98 -6.23
N THR A 101 -15.87 11.94 -5.54
CA THR A 101 -14.85 12.82 -6.14
C THR A 101 -13.43 12.26 -6.01
N GLY A 102 -13.21 11.31 -5.09
CA GLY A 102 -11.87 10.82 -4.76
C GLY A 102 -10.98 11.82 -4.01
N GLU A 103 -11.50 12.99 -3.67
CA GLU A 103 -10.76 14.04 -2.98
C GLU A 103 -10.43 13.65 -1.53
N LEU A 104 -9.17 13.88 -1.15
CA LEU A 104 -8.64 13.56 0.17
C LEU A 104 -9.26 14.48 1.23
N VAL A 105 -9.85 13.89 2.26
CA VAL A 105 -10.42 14.63 3.40
C VAL A 105 -9.39 14.76 4.51
N GLY A 106 -8.71 13.65 4.84
CA GLY A 106 -7.70 13.62 5.89
C GLY A 106 -7.53 12.25 6.52
N ARG A 107 -6.95 12.21 7.72
CA ARG A 107 -6.80 10.97 8.50
C ARG A 107 -8.14 10.57 9.12
N LEU A 108 -8.44 9.27 9.13
CA LEU A 108 -9.67 8.75 9.74
C LEU A 108 -9.81 9.18 11.20
N GLY A 109 -8.72 9.14 11.98
CA GLY A 109 -8.73 9.55 13.39
C GLY A 109 -9.11 11.02 13.61
N ASP A 110 -8.69 11.92 12.72
CA ASP A 110 -9.02 13.35 12.80
C ASP A 110 -10.49 13.64 12.46
N TYR A 111 -11.13 12.76 11.68
CA TYR A 111 -12.49 12.93 11.14
C TYR A 111 -13.43 11.78 11.51
N TYR A 112 -13.17 11.11 12.63
CA TYR A 112 -13.85 9.87 13.01
C TYR A 112 -15.36 10.05 13.16
N ASP A 113 -15.80 11.10 13.86
CA ASP A 113 -17.22 11.37 14.07
C ASP A 113 -17.95 11.65 12.75
N MET A 114 -17.31 12.40 11.84
CA MET A 114 -17.85 12.68 10.51
C MET A 114 -17.95 11.41 9.66
N PHE A 115 -16.93 10.55 9.72
CA PHE A 115 -16.94 9.26 9.05
C PHE A 115 -18.06 8.35 9.60
N MET A 116 -18.21 8.27 10.92
CA MET A 116 -19.24 7.44 11.56
C MET A 116 -20.65 7.95 11.28
N ALA A 117 -20.85 9.26 11.15
CA ALA A 117 -22.14 9.85 10.80
C ALA A 117 -22.58 9.50 9.37
N ASN A 118 -21.65 9.32 8.42
CA ASN A 118 -21.97 9.01 7.03
C ASN A 118 -20.89 8.15 6.37
N LYS A 119 -20.81 6.86 6.75
CA LYS A 119 -19.82 5.92 6.21
C LYS A 119 -19.88 5.78 4.69
N VAL A 120 -21.08 5.84 4.13
CA VAL A 120 -21.32 5.63 2.70
C VAL A 120 -20.70 6.71 1.82
N LYS A 121 -20.63 7.94 2.32
CA LYS A 121 -20.02 9.10 1.65
C LYS A 121 -18.50 8.97 1.49
N PHE A 122 -17.85 8.22 2.37
CA PHE A 122 -16.40 8.13 2.43
C PHE A 122 -15.87 6.79 1.94
N LYS A 123 -14.59 6.79 1.55
CA LYS A 123 -13.82 5.57 1.29
C LYS A 123 -12.54 5.64 2.10
N THR A 124 -12.28 4.59 2.88
CA THR A 124 -11.02 4.44 3.60
C THR A 124 -9.91 3.95 2.67
N PHE A 125 -8.70 4.45 2.88
CA PHE A 125 -7.50 3.95 2.20
C PHE A 125 -6.26 4.06 3.09
N THR A 126 -5.29 3.21 2.86
CA THR A 126 -3.98 3.25 3.52
C THR A 126 -2.89 3.23 2.46
N ARG A 127 -1.83 4.03 2.67
CA ARG A 127 -0.62 4.00 1.86
C ARG A 127 0.44 3.19 2.57
N HIS A 128 1.13 2.32 1.84
CA HIS A 128 2.27 1.56 2.31
C HIS A 128 3.48 1.91 1.43
N LEU A 129 4.65 1.90 2.05
CA LEU A 129 5.93 1.97 1.36
C LEU A 129 6.49 0.55 1.30
N VAL A 130 6.69 0.03 0.10
CA VAL A 130 6.97 -1.39 -0.09
C VAL A 130 8.14 -1.66 -1.02
N PHE A 131 8.78 -2.82 -0.85
CA PHE A 131 9.62 -3.43 -1.86
C PHE A 131 9.02 -4.75 -2.34
N LEU A 132 9.12 -5.00 -3.65
CA LEU A 132 8.80 -6.28 -4.27
C LEU A 132 10.06 -7.15 -4.26
N VAL A 133 9.90 -8.40 -3.85
CA VAL A 133 10.98 -9.35 -3.61
C VAL A 133 10.86 -10.50 -4.59
N GLY A 134 11.98 -10.91 -5.20
CA GLY A 134 12.04 -12.12 -6.02
C GLY A 134 12.21 -13.39 -5.20
N GLU A 135 12.11 -14.54 -5.85
CA GLU A 135 12.32 -15.86 -5.23
C GLU A 135 13.68 -16.00 -4.52
N ASP A 136 14.71 -15.31 -4.99
CA ASP A 136 16.07 -15.29 -4.44
C ASP A 136 16.25 -14.34 -3.25
N LYS A 137 15.15 -13.72 -2.78
CA LYS A 137 15.11 -12.69 -1.74
C LYS A 137 15.86 -11.41 -2.09
N LYS A 138 16.02 -11.13 -3.39
CA LYS A 138 16.51 -9.83 -3.89
C LYS A 138 15.35 -8.92 -4.23
N PHE A 139 15.59 -7.61 -4.14
CA PHE A 139 14.60 -6.65 -4.59
C PHE A 139 14.51 -6.63 -6.10
N LEU A 140 13.29 -6.63 -6.61
CA LEU A 140 13.00 -6.54 -8.03
C LEU A 140 13.14 -5.11 -8.56
N HIS A 141 13.38 -4.13 -7.68
CA HIS A 141 13.59 -2.72 -8.01
C HIS A 141 14.47 -2.03 -6.93
N PRO A 142 15.25 -0.99 -7.28
CA PRO A 142 16.18 -0.31 -6.36
C PRO A 142 15.54 0.64 -5.34
N HIS A 143 14.38 1.22 -5.63
CA HIS A 143 13.73 2.25 -4.78
C HIS A 143 12.35 1.79 -4.33
N PRO A 144 11.87 2.14 -3.12
CA PRO A 144 10.59 1.65 -2.63
C PRO A 144 9.42 2.19 -3.47
N LEU A 145 8.36 1.38 -3.56
CA LEU A 145 7.11 1.73 -4.23
C LEU A 145 6.07 2.20 -3.22
N ARG A 146 5.18 3.09 -3.67
CA ARG A 146 3.97 3.41 -2.92
C ARG A 146 2.84 2.45 -3.29
N LEU A 147 2.38 1.65 -2.35
CA LEU A 147 1.16 0.85 -2.48
C LEU A 147 -0.02 1.58 -1.84
N SER A 148 -1.06 1.90 -2.63
CA SER A 148 -2.32 2.45 -2.10
C SER A 148 -3.41 1.40 -2.14
N VAL A 149 -3.93 1.01 -0.97
CA VAL A 149 -5.02 0.02 -0.85
C VAL A 149 -6.23 0.64 -0.19
N SER A 150 -7.43 0.29 -0.66
CA SER A 150 -8.68 0.91 -0.22
C SER A 150 -9.84 -0.09 -0.23
N GLY A 151 -10.88 0.17 0.55
CA GLY A 151 -12.04 -0.72 0.66
C GLY A 151 -11.66 -2.15 1.06
N ALA A 152 -12.35 -3.15 0.51
CA ALA A 152 -12.16 -4.56 0.84
C ALA A 152 -10.71 -5.04 0.68
N ALA A 153 -10.04 -4.69 -0.43
CA ALA A 153 -8.64 -5.05 -0.67
C ALA A 153 -7.70 -4.48 0.39
N GLY A 154 -7.93 -3.24 0.83
CA GLY A 154 -7.14 -2.61 1.89
C GLY A 154 -7.40 -3.21 3.26
N ALA A 155 -8.67 -3.48 3.58
CA ALA A 155 -9.05 -4.12 4.83
C ALA A 155 -8.46 -5.53 4.96
N SER A 156 -8.53 -6.34 3.91
CA SER A 156 -7.97 -7.69 3.92
C SER A 156 -6.44 -7.66 3.99
N PHE A 157 -5.78 -6.84 3.16
CA PHE A 157 -4.31 -6.75 3.15
C PHE A 157 -3.78 -6.30 4.51
N GLY A 158 -4.39 -5.26 5.10
CA GLY A 158 -4.00 -4.74 6.41
C GLY A 158 -4.21 -5.76 7.53
N SER A 159 -5.36 -6.44 7.54
CA SER A 159 -5.70 -7.41 8.60
C SER A 159 -4.80 -8.65 8.54
N CYS A 160 -4.53 -9.16 7.34
CA CYS A 160 -3.62 -10.29 7.15
C CYS A 160 -2.16 -9.90 7.47
N TYR A 161 -1.73 -8.66 7.19
CA TYR A 161 -0.40 -8.19 7.56
C TYR A 161 -0.24 -8.03 9.09
N ARG A 162 -1.19 -7.35 9.73
CA ARG A 162 -1.27 -7.20 11.19
C ARG A 162 -2.66 -6.74 11.63
N LEU A 163 -3.36 -7.59 12.37
CA LEU A 163 -4.63 -7.24 13.00
C LEU A 163 -4.42 -6.94 14.49
N VAL A 164 -4.89 -5.77 14.91
CA VAL A 164 -4.94 -5.36 16.32
C VAL A 164 -6.35 -4.86 16.61
N ARG A 165 -7.13 -5.65 17.36
CA ARG A 165 -8.47 -5.28 17.81
C ARG A 165 -8.48 -5.13 19.33
N SER A 166 -9.22 -4.13 19.82
CA SER A 166 -9.36 -3.90 21.25
C SER A 166 -9.96 -5.14 21.94
N GLY A 167 -9.26 -5.67 22.94
CA GLY A 167 -9.70 -6.87 23.69
C GLY A 167 -9.38 -8.21 23.03
N GLU A 168 -8.78 -8.23 21.83
CA GLU A 168 -8.37 -9.46 21.14
C GLU A 168 -6.84 -9.64 21.15
N THR A 169 -6.38 -10.88 20.98
CA THR A 169 -4.96 -11.14 20.82
C THR A 169 -4.53 -10.69 19.42
N PRO A 170 -3.45 -9.89 19.28
CA PRO A 170 -2.93 -9.52 17.97
C PRO A 170 -2.65 -10.75 17.09
N SER A 171 -2.96 -10.63 15.80
CA SER A 171 -2.77 -11.68 14.80
C SER A 171 -2.26 -11.11 13.48
N GLY A 172 -2.07 -11.97 12.48
CA GLY A 172 -1.50 -11.61 11.18
C GLY A 172 -0.02 -11.95 11.06
N PHE A 173 0.50 -11.78 9.85
CA PHE A 173 1.84 -12.15 9.42
C PHE A 173 2.93 -11.66 10.38
N THR A 174 2.91 -10.38 10.78
CA THR A 174 3.95 -9.81 11.64
C THR A 174 4.02 -10.47 13.03
N VAL A 175 2.87 -10.86 13.60
CA VAL A 175 2.81 -11.54 14.91
C VAL A 175 3.30 -12.98 14.79
N GLU A 176 2.95 -13.67 13.71
CA GLU A 176 3.47 -15.01 13.43
C GLU A 176 4.97 -15.00 13.20
N LEU A 177 5.49 -14.01 12.46
CA LEU A 177 6.91 -13.82 12.21
C LEU A 177 7.70 -13.64 13.51
N GLU A 178 7.19 -12.84 14.46
CA GLU A 178 7.81 -12.68 15.78
C GLU A 178 7.85 -13.99 16.58
N LYS A 179 6.75 -14.76 16.58
CA LYS A 179 6.65 -16.06 17.25
C LYS A 179 7.58 -17.09 16.62
N ALA A 180 7.61 -17.14 15.30
CA ALA A 180 8.51 -17.99 14.52
C ALA A 180 9.98 -17.65 14.82
N TYR A 181 10.33 -16.36 14.86
CA TYR A 181 11.67 -15.90 15.23
C TYR A 181 12.06 -16.26 16.67
N ALA A 182 11.15 -16.08 17.63
CA ALA A 182 11.39 -16.47 19.02
C ALA A 182 11.64 -17.98 19.13
N SER A 183 10.82 -18.78 18.45
CA SER A 183 10.92 -20.25 18.44
C SER A 183 12.19 -20.73 17.74
N PHE A 184 12.54 -20.15 16.59
CA PHE A 184 13.80 -20.44 15.87
C PHE A 184 15.04 -20.15 16.72
N ARG A 185 15.00 -19.09 17.54
CA ARG A 185 16.08 -18.72 18.46
C ARG A 185 16.03 -19.45 19.80
N ASN A 186 15.03 -20.30 20.03
CA ASN A 186 14.75 -20.96 21.30
C ASN A 186 14.71 -19.97 22.48
N GLN A 187 14.02 -18.83 22.29
CA GLN A 187 13.89 -17.76 23.29
C GLN A 187 12.41 -17.46 23.56
N PRO A 188 12.07 -16.87 24.73
CA PRO A 188 10.71 -16.39 24.99
C PRO A 188 10.24 -15.36 23.95
N TYR A 189 8.95 -15.35 23.67
CA TYR A 189 8.34 -14.35 22.79
C TYR A 189 8.52 -12.94 23.38
N VAL A 190 9.02 -12.03 22.55
CA VAL A 190 9.12 -10.60 22.81
C VAL A 190 8.71 -9.88 21.54
N ALA A 191 7.72 -8.98 21.66
CA ALA A 191 7.26 -8.15 20.55
C ALA A 191 8.43 -7.37 19.93
N LYS A 192 8.42 -7.26 18.60
CA LYS A 192 9.49 -6.60 17.85
C LYS A 192 9.02 -5.22 17.35
N ASN A 193 10.00 -4.38 17.04
CA ASN A 193 9.75 -3.03 16.56
C ASN A 193 9.41 -3.04 15.05
N PRO A 194 8.92 -1.91 14.50
CA PRO A 194 8.56 -1.84 13.09
C PRO A 194 9.74 -2.11 12.13
N LEU A 195 10.98 -1.78 12.51
CA LEU A 195 12.15 -2.08 11.68
C LEU A 195 12.38 -3.59 11.52
N PHE A 196 12.13 -4.40 12.56
CA PHE A 196 12.13 -5.84 12.43
C PHE A 196 11.02 -6.32 11.48
N HIS A 197 9.80 -5.76 11.59
CA HIS A 197 8.70 -6.11 10.68
C HIS A 197 9.02 -5.76 9.22
N ALA A 198 9.78 -4.68 8.99
CA ALA A 198 10.27 -4.29 7.68
C ALA A 198 11.32 -5.26 7.09
N HIS A 199 11.77 -6.28 7.83
CA HIS A 199 12.59 -7.37 7.27
C HIS A 199 11.77 -8.62 6.93
N GLY A 200 10.48 -8.63 7.27
CA GLY A 200 9.58 -9.72 6.96
C GLY A 200 9.11 -9.69 5.51
N ILE A 201 9.30 -10.79 4.78
CA ILE A 201 8.77 -10.98 3.43
C ILE A 201 7.34 -11.49 3.58
N TYR A 202 6.38 -10.60 3.34
CA TYR A 202 4.95 -10.89 3.37
C TYR A 202 4.50 -11.44 2.02
N CYS A 203 3.99 -12.68 2.01
CA CYS A 203 3.53 -13.38 0.82
C CYS A 203 2.00 -13.60 0.86
N PRO A 204 1.18 -12.58 0.56
CA PRO A 204 -0.27 -12.72 0.53
C PRO A 204 -0.76 -13.53 -0.67
N PHE A 205 -1.83 -14.30 -0.46
CA PHE A 205 -2.64 -14.90 -1.53
C PHE A 205 -3.80 -13.97 -1.88
N ILE A 206 -3.86 -13.53 -3.14
CA ILE A 206 -4.92 -12.66 -3.63
C ILE A 206 -5.89 -13.48 -4.46
N GLU A 207 -7.16 -13.47 -4.07
CA GLU A 207 -8.24 -14.17 -4.75
C GLU A 207 -9.40 -13.21 -5.09
N ALA A 208 -10.16 -13.58 -6.11
CA ALA A 208 -11.39 -12.89 -6.49
C ALA A 208 -12.54 -13.36 -5.58
N VAL A 209 -13.06 -12.45 -4.76
CA VAL A 209 -14.12 -12.75 -3.78
C VAL A 209 -15.27 -11.77 -3.95
N GLU A 210 -16.50 -12.27 -3.90
CA GLU A 210 -17.69 -11.42 -3.83
C GLU A 210 -17.80 -10.80 -2.43
N LYS A 211 -17.79 -9.47 -2.36
CA LYS A 211 -17.93 -8.72 -1.10
C LYS A 211 -19.03 -7.67 -1.22
N GLY A 212 -19.79 -7.51 -0.15
CA GLY A 212 -20.87 -6.53 -0.04
C GLY A 212 -22.17 -7.16 0.44
N MET A 213 -23.29 -6.46 0.25
CA MET A 213 -24.62 -6.90 0.71
C MET A 213 -25.68 -6.66 -0.35
N GLY A 214 -26.46 -7.70 -0.66
CA GLY A 214 -27.58 -7.62 -1.60
C GLY A 214 -27.13 -7.19 -3.00
N GLU A 215 -27.84 -6.23 -3.59
CA GLU A 215 -27.53 -5.64 -4.90
C GLU A 215 -26.16 -4.92 -4.92
N ASN A 216 -25.63 -4.58 -3.75
CA ASN A 216 -24.30 -4.00 -3.56
C ASN A 216 -23.25 -5.09 -3.33
N THR A 217 -23.27 -6.18 -4.08
CA THR A 217 -22.20 -7.19 -4.07
C THR A 217 -21.28 -6.94 -5.26
N ALA A 218 -19.98 -6.85 -5.02
CA ALA A 218 -18.99 -6.65 -6.08
C ALA A 218 -17.87 -7.69 -5.97
N LEU A 219 -17.37 -8.14 -7.12
CA LEU A 219 -16.20 -8.99 -7.20
C LEU A 219 -14.95 -8.15 -6.96
N VAL A 220 -14.18 -8.51 -5.94
CA VAL A 220 -13.01 -7.74 -5.50
C VAL A 220 -11.80 -8.63 -5.29
N ALA A 221 -10.62 -8.13 -5.63
CA ALA A 221 -9.36 -8.79 -5.32
C ALA A 221 -9.08 -8.62 -3.82
N THR A 222 -9.08 -9.73 -3.09
CA THR A 222 -8.99 -9.77 -1.64
C THR A 222 -7.80 -10.62 -1.24
N THR A 223 -7.07 -10.18 -0.22
CA THR A 223 -6.10 -11.04 0.45
C THR A 223 -6.84 -12.05 1.30
N THR A 224 -6.91 -13.30 0.87
CA THR A 224 -7.68 -14.35 1.57
C THR A 224 -6.85 -15.09 2.60
N ASP A 225 -5.54 -15.21 2.35
CA ASP A 225 -4.59 -15.84 3.25
C ASP A 225 -3.15 -15.32 2.96
N TYR A 226 -2.14 -15.88 3.62
CA TYR A 226 -0.74 -15.61 3.35
C TYR A 226 0.14 -16.81 3.73
N GLU A 227 1.36 -16.86 3.22
CA GLU A 227 2.31 -17.89 3.65
C GLU A 227 2.70 -17.70 5.12
N HIS A 228 2.52 -18.75 5.93
CA HIS A 228 2.69 -18.70 7.38
C HIS A 228 4.14 -19.00 7.82
N PRO A 229 4.85 -18.01 8.41
CA PRO A 229 6.18 -18.25 8.97
C PRO A 229 6.09 -19.11 10.23
N THR A 230 6.98 -20.07 10.32
CA THR A 230 7.19 -21.01 11.44
C THR A 230 8.68 -21.08 11.76
N ALA A 231 9.04 -21.72 12.86
CA ALA A 231 10.46 -21.90 13.21
C ALA A 231 11.25 -22.64 12.11
N SER A 232 10.63 -23.58 11.39
CA SER A 232 11.30 -24.42 10.39
C SER A 232 11.51 -23.76 9.03
N ASN A 233 10.66 -22.80 8.64
CA ASN A 233 10.71 -22.12 7.34
C ASN A 233 11.00 -20.61 7.48
N LEU A 234 11.38 -20.14 8.68
CA LEU A 234 11.61 -18.71 8.95
C LEU A 234 12.61 -18.05 7.97
N ILE A 235 13.60 -18.81 7.52
CA ILE A 235 14.67 -18.31 6.63
C ILE A 235 14.09 -17.84 5.27
N ASP A 236 12.93 -18.36 4.88
CA ASP A 236 12.29 -18.01 3.61
C ASP A 236 11.54 -16.68 3.70
N TYR A 237 11.16 -16.26 4.92
CA TYR A 237 10.33 -15.07 5.18
C TYR A 237 11.08 -13.91 5.85
N LEU A 238 12.40 -14.00 6.00
CA LEU A 238 13.22 -12.93 6.57
C LEU A 238 14.38 -12.55 5.66
N ILE A 239 14.57 -11.24 5.51
CA ILE A 239 15.81 -10.67 5.01
C ILE A 239 16.89 -10.74 6.11
N PRO A 240 18.04 -11.40 5.87
CA PRO A 240 19.12 -11.46 6.84
C PRO A 240 19.68 -10.07 7.15
N SER A 241 19.89 -9.77 8.44
CA SER A 241 20.36 -8.45 8.90
C SER A 241 21.77 -8.06 8.45
N ASN A 242 22.52 -8.98 7.84
CA ASN A 242 23.85 -8.77 7.30
C ASN A 242 23.88 -8.79 5.76
N SER A 243 22.71 -8.73 5.11
CA SER A 243 22.61 -8.66 3.65
C SER A 243 22.54 -7.21 3.15
N LYS A 244 22.83 -7.01 1.87
CA LYS A 244 22.68 -5.69 1.21
C LYS A 244 21.23 -5.21 1.24
N GLU A 245 20.28 -6.12 1.16
CA GLU A 245 18.85 -5.82 1.21
C GLU A 245 18.47 -5.25 2.58
N SER A 246 19.08 -5.73 3.68
CA SER A 246 18.89 -5.16 5.01
C SER A 246 19.41 -3.72 5.10
N GLU A 247 20.55 -3.40 4.47
CA GLU A 247 21.06 -2.02 4.39
C GLU A 247 20.07 -1.11 3.64
N ILE A 248 19.52 -1.58 2.52
CA ILE A 248 18.50 -0.84 1.75
C ILE A 248 17.24 -0.63 2.60
N ILE A 249 16.76 -1.65 3.31
CA ILE A 249 15.59 -1.54 4.21
C ILE A 249 15.86 -0.50 5.30
N CYS A 250 17.00 -0.56 5.98
CA CYS A 250 17.34 0.38 7.05
C CYS A 250 17.38 1.81 6.54
N ASN A 251 18.05 2.06 5.40
CA ASN A 251 18.15 3.39 4.80
C ASN A 251 16.76 3.92 4.42
N ALA A 252 15.94 3.12 3.73
CA ALA A 252 14.58 3.51 3.37
C ALA A 252 13.71 3.73 4.61
N PHE A 253 13.85 2.91 5.65
CA PHE A 253 13.10 3.06 6.89
C PHE A 253 13.40 4.40 7.56
N GLU A 254 14.67 4.83 7.58
CA GLU A 254 15.10 6.12 8.15
C GLU A 254 14.72 7.32 7.27
N GLU A 255 14.98 7.24 5.96
CA GLU A 255 14.66 8.28 4.97
C GLU A 255 13.16 8.62 4.98
N TYR A 256 12.31 7.59 5.03
CA TYR A 256 10.86 7.71 4.95
C TYR A 256 10.18 7.67 6.33
N GLN A 257 10.85 8.09 7.41
CA GLN A 257 10.28 8.09 8.76
C GLN A 257 8.97 8.92 8.90
N ASN A 258 8.81 9.95 8.06
CA ASN A 258 7.62 10.79 8.02
C ASN A 258 6.62 10.39 6.92
N PHE A 259 6.77 9.19 6.34
CA PHE A 259 5.91 8.74 5.24
C PHE A 259 4.42 8.78 5.61
N GLY A 260 3.64 9.46 4.78
CA GLY A 260 2.20 9.60 4.97
C GLY A 260 1.80 10.56 6.10
N GLN A 261 2.73 11.31 6.69
CA GLN A 261 2.42 12.28 7.74
C GLN A 261 1.96 13.65 7.19
N ASP A 262 2.42 14.03 6.00
CA ASP A 262 2.04 15.27 5.31
C ASP A 262 0.65 15.17 4.66
N ILE A 263 -0.37 14.97 5.48
CA ILE A 263 -1.77 14.97 5.05
C ILE A 263 -2.37 16.30 5.49
N PRO A 264 -2.66 17.21 4.54
CA PRO A 264 -3.31 18.47 4.85
C PRO A 264 -4.62 18.19 5.61
N LYS A 265 -4.85 18.88 6.73
CA LYS A 265 -6.17 18.95 7.34
C LYS A 265 -6.99 19.93 6.50
N MET A 266 -8.16 19.52 6.00
CA MET A 266 -9.14 20.48 5.50
C MET A 266 -9.49 21.46 6.63
N GLU A 267 -9.32 22.76 6.37
CA GLU A 267 -9.63 23.79 7.37
C GLU A 267 -11.14 23.95 7.59
N GLU A 268 -11.99 23.63 6.58
CA GLU A 268 -13.44 23.58 6.70
C GLU A 268 -14.04 22.49 5.79
N PRO A 269 -15.00 21.66 6.26
CA PRO A 269 -15.74 20.73 5.39
C PRO A 269 -16.58 21.52 4.35
N PRO A 270 -16.73 21.04 3.11
CA PRO A 270 -17.53 21.72 2.09
C PRO A 270 -18.99 21.77 2.55
N LYS A 271 -19.64 22.91 2.34
CA LYS A 271 -21.06 23.10 2.66
C LYS A 271 -21.91 22.05 1.96
N GLU A 272 -22.79 21.41 2.72
CA GLU A 272 -23.74 20.41 2.23
C GLU A 272 -24.63 21.00 1.13
N THR A 273 -24.51 20.47 -0.08
CA THR A 273 -25.47 20.69 -1.15
C THR A 273 -25.71 19.38 -1.89
N THR A 274 -26.61 18.54 -1.35
CA THR A 274 -27.78 17.91 -2.01
C THR A 274 -28.26 16.65 -1.25
N PRO A 275 -29.55 16.28 -1.37
CA PRO A 275 -30.11 15.11 -0.72
C PRO A 275 -29.60 13.80 -1.33
N ASP A 276 -29.52 12.82 -0.46
CA ASP A 276 -28.98 11.46 -0.59
C ASP A 276 -29.89 10.56 -1.46
N ASP A 277 -29.43 10.19 -2.66
CA ASP A 277 -29.93 9.00 -3.36
C ASP A 277 -29.02 7.84 -2.98
N GLY A 278 -29.36 7.21 -1.86
CA GLY A 278 -28.60 6.14 -1.23
C GLY A 278 -28.50 4.91 -2.13
N ASN A 279 -27.28 4.61 -2.58
CA ASN A 279 -26.86 3.29 -3.03
C ASN A 279 -25.38 3.13 -2.72
N ALA A 280 -25.07 2.61 -1.53
CA ALA A 280 -23.69 2.47 -1.11
C ALA A 280 -23.43 1.24 -0.24
N TYR A 281 -22.30 0.64 -0.56
CA TYR A 281 -21.72 -0.58 0.01
C TYR A 281 -21.29 -0.34 1.47
N VAL A 282 -21.97 -1.01 2.40
CA VAL A 282 -21.53 -1.14 3.79
C VAL A 282 -20.69 -2.42 3.88
N TYR A 283 -19.38 -2.28 4.08
CA TYR A 283 -18.53 -3.42 4.40
C TYR A 283 -18.51 -3.59 5.92
N GLU A 284 -18.93 -4.76 6.41
CA GLU A 284 -18.87 -5.09 7.84
C GLU A 284 -17.44 -5.01 8.40
N ASP A 285 -16.42 -5.13 7.53
CA ASP A 285 -15.00 -5.25 7.89
C ASP A 285 -14.21 -3.93 7.97
N GLU A 286 -14.83 -2.75 7.83
CA GLU A 286 -14.13 -1.46 8.03
C GLU A 286 -13.93 -1.18 9.54
N PHE A 287 -13.05 -1.96 10.17
CA PHE A 287 -12.75 -1.89 11.61
C PHE A 287 -11.51 -1.05 11.94
N ASP A 288 -11.55 -0.50 13.16
CA ASP A 288 -10.52 0.29 13.84
C ASP A 288 -9.12 -0.30 13.69
N TYR A 289 -8.36 0.23 12.75
CA TYR A 289 -6.92 0.06 12.78
C TYR A 289 -6.35 1.00 13.83
N ALA A 290 -5.71 0.43 14.84
CA ALA A 290 -4.79 1.20 15.66
C ALA A 290 -3.80 1.94 14.73
N GLU A 291 -3.64 3.25 14.94
CA GLU A 291 -2.59 3.99 14.26
C GLU A 291 -1.25 3.29 14.52
N PRO A 292 -0.39 3.15 13.49
CA PRO A 292 0.92 2.54 13.71
C PRO A 292 1.66 3.35 14.79
N PRO A 293 2.23 2.69 15.82
CA PRO A 293 3.15 3.38 16.71
C PRO A 293 4.36 3.82 15.88
N TYR A 294 4.59 5.13 15.86
CA TYR A 294 5.64 5.82 15.10
C TYR A 294 7.03 5.19 15.28
#